data_AF-A0A2A2W3U5-F1
#
_entry.id   AF-A0A2A2W3U5-F1
#
_cell.length_a   1.000
_cell.length_b   1.000
_cell.length_c   1.000
_cell.angle_alpha   90.00
_cell.angle_beta   90.00
_cell.angle_gamma   90.00
#
_symmetry.space_group_name_H-M   'P 1'
#
loop_
_entity.id
_entity.type
_entity.pdbx_description
1 polymer ?
#
loop_
_entity_poly.entity_id
_entity_poly.type
_entity_poly.pdbx_seq_one_letter_code
_entity_poly.pdbx_strand_id
1 'polypeptide(L)'
;MAKFYVQCGQTELVLNSDTADSAALAMIDRILGPHLWIYDDPGLSELECCQHLMLEALLHLPTEISVSEQGFDRDDAVKISVPETIHCWHALMIGMRRLFRAAGLDRSVAVLAGAEAIDRVVSSPRLPR
;
A
#
# COMPACT_ATOMS: atom_id res chain seq x y z
N MET A 1 -18.55 -3.52 -9.31
CA MET A 1 -17.11 -3.70 -9.06
C MET A 1 -16.58 -4.67 -10.09
N ALA A 2 -15.58 -4.24 -10.86
CA ALA A 2 -14.91 -5.09 -11.84
C ALA A 2 -13.76 -5.83 -11.16
N LYS A 3 -13.39 -6.98 -11.72
CA LYS A 3 -12.22 -7.75 -11.29
C LYS A 3 -11.00 -7.21 -12.01
N PHE A 4 -9.96 -6.83 -11.28
CA PHE A 4 -8.70 -6.34 -11.82
C PHE A 4 -7.55 -7.29 -11.49
N TYR A 5 -6.66 -7.44 -12.47
CA TYR A 5 -5.36 -8.07 -12.39
C TYR A 5 -4.34 -6.94 -12.41
N VAL A 6 -3.63 -6.77 -11.30
CA VAL A 6 -2.67 -5.70 -11.06
C VAL A 6 -1.28 -6.31 -10.92
N GLN A 7 -0.30 -5.75 -11.63
CA GLN A 7 1.06 -6.26 -11.65
C GLN A 7 2.05 -5.10 -11.50
N CYS A 8 3.00 -5.26 -10.58
CA CYS A 8 4.08 -4.32 -10.32
C CYS A 8 5.38 -5.13 -10.15
N GLY A 9 6.14 -5.26 -11.24
CA GLY A 9 7.37 -6.05 -11.25
C GLY A 9 7.07 -7.53 -11.05
N GLN A 10 7.59 -8.10 -9.96
CA GLN A 10 7.32 -9.50 -9.57
C GLN A 10 6.08 -9.65 -8.67
N THR A 11 5.42 -8.55 -8.30
CA THR A 11 4.25 -8.58 -7.44
C THR A 11 2.98 -8.60 -8.28
N GLU A 12 2.14 -9.60 -8.05
CA GLU A 12 0.84 -9.77 -8.70
C GLU A 12 -0.28 -9.74 -7.65
N LEU A 13 -1.39 -9.10 -8.00
CA LEU A 13 -2.57 -8.98 -7.16
C LEU A 13 -3.83 -9.06 -8.00
N VAL A 14 -4.78 -9.85 -7.55
CA VAL A 14 -6.13 -9.90 -8.13
C VAL A 14 -7.10 -9.37 -7.09
N LEU A 15 -7.85 -8.34 -7.43
CA LEU A 15 -8.78 -7.70 -6.51
C LEU A 15 -10.02 -7.17 -7.25
N ASN A 16 -11.09 -6.92 -6.51
CA ASN A 16 -12.27 -6.25 -7.05
C ASN A 16 -12.19 -4.76 -6.73
N SER A 17 -12.28 -3.91 -7.74
CA SER A 17 -12.21 -2.46 -7.58
C SER A 17 -13.27 -1.75 -8.42
N ASP A 18 -13.45 -0.46 -8.15
CA ASP A 18 -14.32 0.40 -8.96
C ASP A 18 -13.56 1.01 -10.14
N THR A 19 -12.26 1.25 -9.99
CA THR A 19 -11.39 1.85 -11.02
C THR A 19 -10.02 1.19 -11.08
N ALA A 20 -9.31 1.37 -12.20
CA ALA A 20 -7.92 0.93 -12.32
C ALA A 20 -7.00 1.64 -11.32
N ASP A 21 -7.21 2.94 -11.07
CA ASP A 21 -6.41 3.73 -10.12
C ASP A 21 -6.56 3.22 -8.68
N SER A 22 -7.78 2.86 -8.26
CA SER A 22 -8.00 2.29 -6.93
C SER A 22 -7.37 0.91 -6.80
N ALA A 23 -7.33 0.12 -7.88
CA ALA A 23 -6.64 -1.17 -7.90
C ALA A 23 -5.10 -1.00 -7.83
N ALA A 24 -4.54 -0.01 -8.54
CA ALA A 24 -3.13 0.36 -8.44
C ALA A 24 -2.76 0.86 -7.04
N LEU A 25 -3.61 1.68 -6.43
CA LEU A 25 -3.42 2.17 -5.06
C LEU A 25 -3.39 1.02 -4.05
N ALA A 26 -4.28 0.02 -4.20
CA ALA A 26 -4.29 -1.18 -3.36
C ALA A 26 -3.02 -2.03 -3.54
N MET A 27 -2.45 -2.09 -4.75
CA MET A 27 -1.15 -2.72 -4.98
C MET A 27 -0.03 -1.99 -4.23
N ILE A 28 0.02 -0.65 -4.29
CA ILE A 28 1.01 0.14 -3.55
C ILE A 28 0.83 -0.02 -2.03
N ASP A 29 -0.41 -0.04 -1.54
CA ASP A 29 -0.69 -0.29 -0.12
C ASP A 29 -0.11 -1.62 0.36
N ARG A 30 -0.29 -2.69 -0.43
CA ARG A 30 0.29 -4.00 -0.15
C ARG A 30 1.82 -3.98 -0.12
N ILE A 31 2.44 -3.27 -1.06
CA ILE A 31 3.89 -3.20 -1.21
C ILE A 31 4.52 -2.36 -0.09
N LEU A 32 3.92 -1.21 0.24
CA LEU A 32 4.46 -0.24 1.18
C LEU A 32 3.96 -0.44 2.62
N GLY A 33 2.98 -1.32 2.85
CA GLY A 33 2.49 -1.67 4.18
C GLY A 33 3.60 -1.95 5.21
N PRO A 34 4.66 -2.71 4.87
CA PRO A 34 5.81 -2.92 5.77
C PRO A 34 6.57 -1.66 6.19
N HIS A 35 6.43 -0.55 5.47
CA HIS A 35 7.10 0.73 5.75
C HIS A 35 6.23 1.70 6.56
N LEU A 36 5.03 1.30 7.00
CA LEU A 36 4.14 2.22 7.70
C LEU A 36 4.62 2.68 9.08
N TRP A 37 5.58 1.97 9.67
CA TRP A 37 6.22 2.35 10.92
C TRP A 37 6.85 3.76 10.86
N ILE A 38 7.25 4.24 9.68
CA ILE A 38 7.87 5.58 9.53
C ILE A 38 6.93 6.71 9.94
N TYR A 39 5.61 6.51 9.85
CA TYR A 39 4.62 7.54 10.21
C TYR A 39 4.43 7.68 11.72
N ASP A 40 4.87 6.68 12.49
CA ASP A 40 4.81 6.68 13.95
C ASP A 40 6.08 7.26 14.58
N ASP A 41 7.14 7.49 13.78
CA ASP A 41 8.36 8.13 14.25
C ASP A 41 8.14 9.64 14.45
N PRO A 42 8.27 10.17 15.69
CA PRO A 42 8.13 11.59 15.96
C PRO A 42 9.29 12.44 15.40
N GLY A 43 10.41 11.81 15.05
CA GLY A 43 11.58 12.46 14.48
C GLY A 43 11.50 12.69 12.97
N LEU A 44 10.50 12.13 12.29
CA LEU A 44 10.33 12.27 10.83
C LEU A 44 9.21 13.24 10.49
N SER A 45 9.53 14.19 9.62
CA SER A 45 8.56 15.06 8.96
C SER A 45 7.79 14.31 7.85
N GLU A 46 6.65 14.85 7.45
CA GLU A 46 5.85 14.28 6.35
C GLU A 46 6.67 14.17 5.04
N LEU A 47 7.53 15.15 4.78
CA LEU A 47 8.43 15.16 3.62
C LEU A 47 9.46 14.03 3.69
N GLU A 48 10.10 13.84 4.85
CA GLU A 48 11.08 12.76 5.04
C GLU A 48 10.43 11.37 4.89
N CYS A 49 9.21 11.20 5.39
CA CYS A 49 8.44 9.98 5.14
C CYS A 49 8.19 9.75 3.65
N CYS A 50 7.77 10.79 2.91
CA CYS A 50 7.54 10.68 1.47
C CYS A 50 8.83 10.35 0.70
N GLN A 51 9.96 10.96 1.08
CA GLN A 51 11.26 10.73 0.47
C GLN A 51 11.76 9.31 0.74
N HIS A 52 11.58 8.80 1.97
CA HIS A 52 11.90 7.41 2.30
C HIS A 52 11.16 6.44 1.38
N LEU A 53 9.84 6.61 1.23
CA LEU A 53 9.04 5.75 0.34
C LEU A 53 9.46 5.86 -1.13
N MET A 54 9.82 7.06 -1.60
CA MET A 54 10.32 7.23 -2.98
C MET A 54 11.65 6.52 -3.20
N LEU A 55 12.57 6.58 -2.23
CA LEU A 55 13.85 5.91 -2.34
C LEU A 55 13.68 4.38 -2.35
N GLU A 56 12.85 3.84 -1.46
CA GLU A 56 12.50 2.42 -1.44
C GLU A 56 11.89 1.97 -2.76
N ALA A 57 10.94 2.76 -3.29
CA ALA A 57 10.32 2.48 -4.58
C ALA A 57 11.32 2.52 -5.75
N LEU A 58 12.22 3.51 -5.79
CA LEU A 58 13.23 3.62 -6.83
C LEU A 58 14.20 2.42 -6.84
N LEU A 59 14.49 1.87 -5.66
CA LEU A 59 15.41 0.74 -5.51
C LEU A 59 14.77 -0.61 -5.80
N HIS A 60 13.47 -0.77 -5.53
CA HIS A 60 12.82 -2.08 -5.49
C HIS A 60 11.63 -2.24 -6.44
N LEU A 61 11.06 -1.16 -6.94
CA LEU A 61 9.86 -1.19 -7.78
C LEU A 61 10.16 -0.74 -9.21
N PRO A 62 9.41 -1.26 -10.20
CA PRO A 62 9.39 -0.65 -11.52
C PRO A 62 8.80 0.77 -11.44
N THR A 63 8.91 1.51 -12.55
CA THR A 63 8.34 2.85 -12.67
C THR A 63 6.82 2.85 -12.89
N GLU A 64 6.25 1.72 -13.29
CA GLU A 64 4.84 1.60 -13.69
C GLU A 64 4.17 0.32 -13.15
N ILE A 65 2.87 0.44 -12.88
CA ILE A 65 1.95 -0.63 -12.50
C ILE A 65 1.10 -0.94 -13.73
N SER A 66 0.95 -2.22 -14.06
CA SER A 66 0.04 -2.69 -15.12
C SER A 66 -1.27 -3.14 -14.52
N VAL A 67 -2.39 -2.61 -15.01
CA VAL A 67 -3.74 -2.96 -14.56
C VAL A 67 -4.59 -3.41 -15.74
N SER A 68 -5.23 -4.57 -15.63
CA SER A 68 -6.13 -5.10 -16.65
C SER A 68 -7.32 -5.82 -16.02
N GLU A 69 -8.48 -5.79 -16.67
CA GLU A 69 -9.64 -6.58 -16.27
C GLU A 69 -9.60 -8.02 -16.78
N GLN A 70 -8.72 -8.30 -17.76
CA GLN A 70 -8.73 -9.55 -18.53
C GLN A 70 -7.66 -10.55 -18.09
N GLY A 71 -6.55 -10.09 -17.49
CA GLY A 71 -5.46 -10.96 -17.03
C GLY A 71 -4.13 -10.22 -16.83
N PHE A 72 -3.10 -10.93 -16.39
CA PHE A 72 -1.72 -10.42 -16.28
C PHE A 72 -1.00 -10.38 -17.64
N ASP A 73 0.13 -9.67 -17.71
CA ASP A 73 1.00 -9.57 -18.90
C ASP A 73 0.27 -9.21 -20.21
N ARG A 74 -0.74 -8.36 -20.08
CA ARG A 74 -1.56 -7.88 -21.18
C ARG A 74 -0.95 -6.65 -21.84
N ASP A 75 -0.81 -6.68 -23.17
CA ASP A 75 -0.33 -5.53 -23.95
C ASP A 75 -1.31 -4.34 -23.91
N ASP A 76 -2.59 -4.60 -23.69
CA ASP A 76 -3.66 -3.62 -23.54
C ASP A 76 -3.89 -3.18 -22.08
N ALA A 77 -3.00 -3.57 -21.15
CA ALA A 77 -3.07 -3.13 -19.76
C ALA A 77 -2.85 -1.62 -19.63
N VAL A 78 -3.65 -0.99 -18.76
CA VAL A 78 -3.45 0.41 -18.36
C VAL A 78 -2.16 0.49 -17.54
N LYS A 79 -1.29 1.43 -17.90
CA LYS A 79 -0.03 1.70 -17.19
C LYS A 79 -0.20 2.91 -16.28
N ILE A 80 0.10 2.73 -15.00
CA ILE A 80 -0.05 3.76 -13.97
C ILE A 80 1.30 4.02 -13.31
N SER A 81 1.68 5.28 -13.16
CA SER A 81 2.96 5.70 -12.58
C SER A 81 3.08 5.28 -11.11
N VAL A 82 4.13 4.54 -10.77
CA VAL A 82 4.43 4.15 -9.39
C VAL A 82 4.69 5.40 -8.52
N PRO A 83 5.56 6.34 -8.91
CA PRO A 83 5.79 7.55 -8.11
C PRO A 83 4.50 8.34 -7.80
N GLU A 84 3.64 8.54 -8.79
CA GLU A 84 2.38 9.26 -8.59
C GLU A 84 1.43 8.50 -7.67
N THR A 85 1.33 7.17 -7.84
CA THR A 85 0.49 6.34 -6.99
C THR A 85 0.97 6.35 -5.54
N ILE A 86 2.29 6.37 -5.31
CA ILE A 86 2.83 6.49 -3.95
C ILE A 86 2.57 7.87 -3.37
N HIS A 87 2.63 8.95 -4.15
CA HIS A 87 2.22 10.27 -3.67
C HIS A 87 0.75 10.29 -3.23
N CYS A 88 -0.15 9.68 -4.01
CA CYS A 88 -1.55 9.52 -3.64
C CYS A 88 -1.72 8.71 -2.35
N TRP A 89 -1.01 7.59 -2.23
CA TRP A 89 -1.03 6.74 -1.05
C TRP A 89 -0.48 7.46 0.20
N HIS A 90 0.63 8.17 0.06
CA HIS A 90 1.22 8.97 1.12
C HIS A 90 0.25 10.06 1.61
N ALA A 91 -0.38 10.79 0.68
CA ALA A 91 -1.38 11.79 1.03
C ALA A 91 -2.58 11.18 1.80
N LEU A 92 -3.01 9.96 1.42
CA LEU A 92 -4.03 9.21 2.15
C LEU A 92 -3.57 8.90 3.58
N MET A 93 -2.35 8.40 3.76
CA MET A 93 -1.81 8.06 5.09
C MET A 93 -1.69 9.30 6.00
N ILE A 94 -1.24 10.43 5.46
CA ILE A 94 -1.21 11.71 6.18
C ILE A 94 -2.63 12.16 6.55
N GLY A 95 -3.58 12.05 5.62
CA GLY A 95 -4.99 12.35 5.88
C GLY A 95 -5.57 11.50 7.01
N MET A 96 -5.31 10.19 6.99
CA MET A 96 -5.72 9.26 8.04
C MET A 96 -5.10 9.62 9.39
N ARG A 97 -3.79 9.88 9.46
CA ARG A 97 -3.09 10.30 10.68
C ARG A 97 -3.72 11.56 11.28
N ARG A 98 -4.01 12.57 10.44
CA ARG A 98 -4.64 13.82 10.88
C ARG A 98 -6.07 13.58 11.39
N LEU A 99 -6.84 12.74 10.70
CA LEU A 99 -8.19 12.38 11.10
C LEU A 99 -8.22 11.65 12.45
N PHE A 100 -7.32 10.70 12.68
CA PHE A 100 -7.25 9.99 13.98
C PHE A 100 -6.85 10.92 15.11
N ARG A 101 -5.86 11.79 14.88
CA ARG A 101 -5.48 12.82 15.85
C ARG A 101 -6.66 13.74 16.20
N ALA A 102 -7.44 14.17 15.20
CA ALA A 102 -8.62 14.99 15.42
C ALA A 102 -9.73 14.24 16.19
N ALA A 103 -9.84 12.93 15.99
CA ALA A 103 -10.77 12.07 16.72
C ALA A 103 -10.30 11.68 18.13
N GLY A 104 -9.11 12.11 18.56
CA GLY A 104 -8.52 11.73 19.85
C GLY A 104 -8.06 10.27 19.92
N LEU A 105 -7.91 9.61 18.77
CA LEU A 105 -7.40 8.26 18.66
C LEU A 105 -5.88 8.32 18.55
N ASP A 106 -5.19 8.06 19.65
CA ASP A 106 -3.72 7.91 19.67
C ASP A 106 -3.33 6.50 19.17
N ARG A 107 -3.73 6.19 17.93
CA ARG A 107 -3.45 4.92 17.28
C ARG A 107 -2.38 5.11 16.21
N SER A 108 -1.39 4.23 16.26
CA SER A 108 -0.35 4.15 15.23
C SER A 108 -0.95 3.84 13.86
N VAL A 109 -0.44 4.49 12.82
CA VAL A 109 -0.84 4.24 11.43
C VAL A 109 -0.41 2.82 11.03
N ALA A 110 0.75 2.37 11.49
CA ALA A 110 1.22 1.00 11.28
C ALA A 110 0.31 -0.05 11.94
N VAL A 111 -0.25 0.23 13.11
CA VAL A 111 -1.20 -0.67 13.78
C VAL A 111 -2.48 -0.84 12.96
N LEU A 112 -2.92 0.20 12.25
CA LEU A 112 -4.15 0.13 11.45
C LEU A 112 -3.99 -0.63 10.15
N ALA A 113 -2.85 -0.51 9.48
CA ALA A 113 -2.57 -1.31 8.29
C ALA A 113 -2.07 -2.72 8.61
N GLY A 114 -1.51 -2.93 9.80
CA GLY A 114 -1.06 -4.23 10.30
C GLY A 114 -2.14 -5.04 11.04
N ALA A 115 -3.34 -4.49 11.24
CA ALA A 115 -4.40 -5.13 12.03
C ALA A 115 -4.83 -6.51 11.48
N GLU A 116 -4.65 -6.79 10.19
CA GLU A 116 -4.90 -8.14 9.64
C GLU A 116 -3.68 -9.08 9.72
N ALA A 117 -2.45 -8.54 9.74
CA ALA A 117 -1.22 -9.34 9.75
C ALA A 117 -0.90 -9.91 11.13
N ILE A 118 -1.14 -9.13 12.19
CA ILE A 118 -0.92 -9.57 13.58
C ILE A 118 -2.01 -10.56 14.00
N ASP A 119 -3.26 -10.36 13.58
CA ASP A 119 -4.38 -11.24 13.94
C ASP A 119 -4.19 -12.66 13.35
N ARG A 120 -3.61 -12.80 12.16
CA ARG A 120 -3.25 -14.11 11.57
C ARG A 120 -2.07 -14.80 12.26
N VAL A 121 -1.10 -14.04 12.77
CA VAL A 121 0.06 -14.59 13.48
C VAL A 121 -0.31 -15.03 14.91
N VAL A 122 -1.22 -14.31 15.56
CA VAL A 122 -1.73 -14.64 16.91
C VAL A 122 -2.76 -15.78 16.86
N SER A 123 -3.52 -15.91 15.78
CA SER A 123 -4.58 -16.93 15.63
C SER A 123 -4.12 -18.29 15.12
N SER A 124 -2.83 -18.50 14.87
CA SER A 124 -2.34 -19.82 14.46
C SER A 124 -2.28 -20.77 15.68
N PRO A 125 -3.08 -21.86 15.74
CA PRO A 125 -3.03 -22.77 16.85
C PRO A 125 -1.70 -23.51 16.80
N ARG A 126 -0.83 -23.25 17.78
CA ARG A 126 0.39 -24.04 17.99
C ARG A 126 -0.03 -25.48 18.25
N LEU A 127 0.12 -26.35 17.26
CA LEU A 127 -0.09 -27.78 17.44
C LEU A 127 0.89 -28.29 18.52
N PRO A 128 0.42 -29.06 19.52
CA PRO A 128 1.29 -29.64 20.53
C PRO A 128 2.20 -30.70 19.88
N ARG A 129 3.48 -30.67 20.24
CA ARG A 129 4.46 -31.72 19.92
C ARG A 129 4.25 -32.95 20.78
#